data_AF-A0A317FCX9-F1
#
_entry.id   AF-A0A317FCX9-F1
#
_cell.length_a   1.000
_cell.length_b   1.000
_cell.length_c   1.000
_cell.angle_alpha   90.00
_cell.angle_beta   90.00
_cell.angle_gamma   90.00
#
_symmetry.space_group_name_H-M   'P 1'
#
loop_
_entity.id
_entity.type
_entity.pdbx_description
1 polymer ?
#
loop_
_entity_poly.entity_id
_entity_poly.type
_entity_poly.pdbx_seq_one_letter_code
_entity_poly.pdbx_strand_id
1 'polypeptide(L)'
;MSHVVVQPAVRAESGHVMAAVAELAEGGLAERMRLDAAARVLVTARRMLRIAPHQAAAGQAAEVVLRVARFWDPAATTAAEHVEALAPADLDAFLAAAPRWAASVRDAARPERRAA
;
A
#
# COMPACT_ATOMS: atom_id res chain seq x y z
N MET A 1 -26.46 -45.78 20.37
CA MET A 1 -25.40 -44.79 20.70
C MET A 1 -24.89 -44.22 19.39
N SER A 2 -25.42 -43.07 18.97
CA SER A 2 -25.04 -42.44 17.70
C SER A 2 -23.72 -41.68 17.89
N HIS A 3 -22.62 -42.27 17.43
CA HIS A 3 -21.35 -41.57 17.29
C HIS A 3 -21.55 -40.47 16.24
N VAL A 4 -21.66 -39.22 16.69
CA VAL A 4 -21.51 -38.06 15.81
C VAL A 4 -20.05 -38.05 15.39
N VAL A 5 -19.77 -38.65 14.23
CA VAL A 5 -18.50 -38.50 13.53
C VAL A 5 -18.44 -37.03 13.10
N VAL A 6 -17.91 -36.17 13.97
CA VAL A 6 -17.55 -34.81 13.59
C VAL A 6 -16.47 -34.94 12.52
N GLN A 7 -16.88 -34.73 11.27
CA GLN A 7 -16.03 -34.92 10.11
C GLN A 7 -14.76 -34.06 10.21
N PRO A 8 -13.58 -34.59 9.82
CA PRO A 8 -12.31 -33.88 9.92
C PRO A 8 -12.30 -32.54 9.16
N ALA A 9 -13.10 -32.41 8.11
CA ALA A 9 -13.28 -31.15 7.37
C ALA A 9 -13.85 -30.02 8.24
N VAL A 10 -14.82 -30.31 9.11
CA VAL A 10 -15.44 -29.31 10.02
C VAL A 10 -14.45 -28.83 11.08
N ARG A 11 -13.53 -29.70 11.52
CA ARG A 11 -12.43 -29.32 12.43
C ARG A 11 -11.38 -28.44 11.73
N ALA A 12 -11.03 -28.75 10.48
CA ALA A 12 -10.09 -27.95 9.71
C ALA A 12 -10.67 -26.56 9.37
N GLU A 13 -11.95 -26.50 9.01
CA GLU A 13 -12.68 -25.25 8.76
C GLU A 13 -12.73 -24.39 10.03
N SER A 14 -13.07 -24.98 11.17
CA SER A 14 -13.04 -24.30 12.47
C SER A 14 -11.64 -23.77 12.82
N GLY A 15 -10.58 -24.52 12.51
CA GLY A 15 -9.19 -24.10 12.72
C GLY A 15 -8.81 -22.89 11.86
N HIS A 16 -9.20 -22.87 10.59
CA HIS A 16 -8.95 -21.73 9.70
C HIS A 16 -9.73 -20.49 10.12
N VAL A 17 -10.98 -20.65 10.55
CA VAL A 17 -11.79 -19.55 11.06
C VAL A 17 -11.17 -18.97 12.33
N MET A 18 -10.73 -19.80 13.27
CA MET A 18 -10.09 -19.33 14.50
C MET A 18 -8.74 -18.66 14.24
N ALA A 19 -7.96 -19.13 13.26
CA ALA A 19 -6.74 -18.46 12.84
C ALA A 19 -7.03 -17.07 12.23
N ALA A 20 -8.05 -16.96 11.38
CA ALA A 20 -8.47 -15.67 10.85
C ALA A 20 -8.96 -14.72 11.95
N VAL A 21 -9.69 -15.21 12.95
CA VAL A 21 -10.11 -14.42 14.13
C VAL A 21 -8.91 -13.96 14.95
N ALA A 22 -7.89 -14.80 15.14
CA ALA A 22 -6.66 -14.42 15.83
C ALA A 22 -5.90 -13.33 15.06
N GLU A 23 -5.75 -13.45 13.73
CA GLU A 23 -5.16 -12.40 12.92
C GLU A 23 -5.91 -11.07 13.02
N LEU A 24 -7.24 -11.11 13.09
CA LEU A 24 -8.06 -9.92 13.30
C LEU A 24 -7.83 -9.31 14.68
N ALA A 25 -7.79 -10.14 15.72
CA ALA A 25 -7.59 -9.70 17.10
C ALA A 25 -6.19 -9.08 17.32
N GLU A 26 -5.18 -9.59 16.62
CA GLU A 26 -3.80 -9.12 16.69
C GLU A 26 -3.53 -7.92 15.76
N GLY A 27 -4.53 -7.48 14.97
CA GLY A 27 -4.40 -6.34 14.06
C GLY A 27 -3.71 -6.67 12.72
N GLY A 28 -3.46 -7.94 12.42
CA GLY A 28 -2.81 -8.39 11.20
C GLY A 28 -3.55 -7.97 9.92
N LEU A 29 -4.89 -7.87 9.96
CA LEU A 29 -5.66 -7.33 8.82
C LEU A 29 -5.36 -5.85 8.56
N ALA A 30 -5.28 -5.03 9.61
CA ALA A 30 -5.02 -3.60 9.46
C ALA A 30 -3.62 -3.37 8.87
N GLU A 31 -2.63 -4.16 9.31
CA GLU A 31 -1.28 -4.10 8.77
C GLU A 31 -1.21 -4.55 7.31
N ARG A 32 -1.92 -5.64 6.95
CA ARG A 32 -2.02 -6.07 5.54
C ARG A 32 -2.64 -4.98 4.67
N MET A 33 -3.74 -4.36 5.10
CA MET A 33 -4.38 -3.26 4.37
C MET A 33 -3.44 -2.05 4.21
N ARG A 34 -2.64 -1.77 5.24
CA ARG A 34 -1.65 -0.70 5.24
C ARG A 34 -0.53 -0.95 4.22
N LEU A 35 0.01 -2.16 4.18
CA LEU A 35 1.01 -2.59 3.19
C LEU A 35 0.44 -2.57 1.77
N ASP A 36 -0.78 -3.07 1.58
CA ASP A 36 -1.49 -3.04 0.29
C ASP A 36 -1.68 -1.61 -0.23
N ALA A 37 -2.07 -0.69 0.66
CA ALA A 37 -2.20 0.72 0.33
C ALA A 37 -0.85 1.33 -0.07
N ALA A 38 0.22 1.02 0.66
CA ALA A 38 1.57 1.51 0.35
C ALA A 38 2.06 1.00 -1.00
N ALA A 39 1.88 -0.28 -1.30
CA ALA A 39 2.26 -0.88 -2.58
C ALA A 39 1.54 -0.21 -3.76
N ARG A 40 0.23 0.09 -3.61
CA ARG A 40 -0.54 0.82 -4.64
C ARG A 40 -0.02 2.24 -4.86
N VAL A 41 0.30 2.97 -3.79
CA VAL A 41 0.90 4.31 -3.88
C VAL A 41 2.26 4.24 -4.59
N LEU A 42 3.11 3.29 -4.21
CA LEU A 42 4.43 3.07 -4.79
C LEU A 42 4.36 2.84 -6.32
N VAL A 43 3.51 1.91 -6.75
CA VAL A 43 3.28 1.64 -8.18
C VAL A 43 2.78 2.88 -8.91
N THR A 44 1.83 3.61 -8.31
CA THR A 44 1.28 4.82 -8.90
C THR A 44 2.34 5.90 -9.04
N ALA A 45 3.14 6.14 -8.01
CA ALA A 45 4.23 7.11 -8.01
C ALA A 45 5.30 6.75 -9.06
N ARG A 46 5.68 5.47 -9.15
CA ARG A 46 6.63 5.00 -10.17
C ARG A 46 6.09 5.21 -11.58
N ARG A 47 4.80 4.94 -11.81
CA ARG A 47 4.16 5.20 -13.11
C ARG A 47 4.15 6.70 -13.43
N MET A 48 3.79 7.53 -12.45
CA MET A 48 3.78 9.00 -12.58
C MET A 48 5.14 9.58 -12.96
N LEU A 49 6.23 9.06 -12.38
CA LEU A 49 7.60 9.44 -12.76
C LEU A 49 7.90 9.20 -14.24
N ARG A 50 7.27 8.20 -14.87
CA ARG A 50 7.48 7.91 -16.31
C ARG A 50 6.59 8.75 -17.22
N ILE A 51 5.34 8.97 -16.83
CA ILE A 51 4.33 9.57 -17.72
C ILE A 51 4.26 11.10 -17.59
N ALA A 52 4.55 11.64 -16.41
CA ALA A 52 4.32 13.04 -16.06
C ALA A 52 5.27 13.47 -14.91
N PRO A 53 6.60 13.46 -15.14
CA PRO A 53 7.61 13.65 -14.09
C PRO A 53 7.51 15.00 -13.38
N HIS A 54 7.14 16.07 -14.10
CA HIS A 54 6.99 17.40 -13.52
C HIS A 54 5.80 17.47 -12.55
N GLN A 55 4.66 16.88 -12.93
CA GLN A 55 3.48 16.79 -12.08
C GLN A 55 3.74 15.87 -10.89
N ALA A 56 4.44 14.74 -11.10
CA ALA A 56 4.79 13.81 -10.05
C ALA A 56 5.63 14.46 -8.93
N ALA A 57 6.49 15.40 -9.31
CA ALA A 57 7.37 16.15 -8.42
C ALA A 57 6.74 17.44 -7.84
N ALA A 58 5.44 17.66 -8.03
CA ALA A 58 4.76 18.83 -7.52
C ALA A 58 4.60 18.78 -5.98
N GLY A 59 4.83 19.92 -5.32
CA GLY A 59 4.56 20.08 -3.89
C GLY A 59 5.60 19.41 -2.96
N GLN A 60 5.56 19.81 -1.69
CA GLN A 60 6.55 19.38 -0.69
C GLN A 60 6.47 17.89 -0.34
N ALA A 61 5.28 17.29 -0.41
CA ALA A 61 5.09 15.86 -0.10
C ALA A 61 5.69 14.92 -1.15
N ALA A 62 6.01 15.43 -2.36
CA ALA A 62 6.59 14.62 -3.42
C ALA A 62 7.97 14.07 -3.07
N GLU A 63 8.77 14.77 -2.27
CA GLU A 63 10.11 14.31 -1.94
C GLU A 63 10.07 12.94 -1.24
N VAL A 64 9.21 12.78 -0.25
CA VAL A 64 9.07 11.53 0.52
C VAL A 64 8.58 10.39 -0.37
N VAL A 65 7.51 10.63 -1.13
CA VAL A 65 6.90 9.59 -1.98
C VAL A 65 7.84 9.19 -3.12
N LEU A 66 8.45 10.17 -3.79
CA LEU A 66 9.31 9.91 -4.94
C LEU A 66 10.67 9.34 -4.54
N ARG A 67 11.16 9.60 -3.33
CA ARG A 67 12.36 8.96 -2.81
C ARG A 67 12.18 7.44 -2.78
N VAL A 68 11.13 6.95 -2.10
CA VAL A 68 10.80 5.52 -2.04
C VAL A 68 10.57 4.96 -3.45
N ALA A 69 9.78 5.65 -4.28
CA ALA A 69 9.51 5.21 -5.64
C ALA A 69 10.76 5.14 -6.55
N ARG A 70 11.78 5.97 -6.32
CA ARG A 70 13.03 5.94 -7.09
C ARG A 70 13.92 4.76 -6.69
N PHE A 71 13.99 4.45 -5.40
CA PHE A 71 14.82 3.36 -4.85
C PHE A 71 14.28 1.97 -5.15
N TRP A 72 12.98 1.84 -5.42
CA TRP A 72 12.42 0.55 -5.84
C TRP A 72 12.86 0.18 -7.27
N ASP A 73 13.46 -1.00 -7.40
CA ASP A 73 13.70 -1.69 -8.67
C ASP A 73 12.61 -2.73 -8.95
N PRO A 74 11.69 -2.47 -9.90
CA PRO A 74 10.61 -3.41 -10.22
C PRO A 74 11.07 -4.67 -10.95
N ALA A 75 12.34 -4.77 -11.38
CA ALA A 75 12.89 -6.01 -11.93
C ALA A 75 13.43 -6.96 -10.84
N ALA A 76 13.72 -6.43 -9.65
CA ALA A 76 14.30 -7.18 -8.55
C ALA A 76 13.26 -7.66 -7.53
N THR A 77 12.29 -6.81 -7.16
CA THR A 77 11.25 -7.14 -6.17
C THR A 77 9.89 -6.62 -6.60
N THR A 78 8.83 -7.26 -6.12
CA THR A 78 7.48 -6.72 -6.19
C THR A 78 7.34 -5.46 -5.33
N ALA A 79 6.26 -4.71 -5.55
CA ALA A 79 5.95 -3.52 -4.75
C ALA A 79 5.66 -3.88 -3.29
N ALA A 80 4.96 -5.00 -3.05
CA ALA A 80 4.62 -5.50 -1.72
C ALA A 80 5.90 -5.86 -0.94
N GLU A 81 6.78 -6.66 -1.53
CA GLU A 81 8.07 -7.02 -0.92
C GLU A 81 8.93 -5.78 -0.63
N HIS A 82 8.92 -4.77 -1.52
CA HIS A 82 9.67 -3.54 -1.29
C HIS A 82 9.13 -2.74 -0.11
N VAL A 83 7.80 -2.59 0.02
CA VAL A 83 7.22 -1.85 1.14
C VAL A 83 7.31 -2.60 2.46
N GLU A 84 7.26 -3.93 2.45
CA GLU A 84 7.50 -4.78 3.61
C GLU A 84 8.94 -4.67 4.13
N ALA A 85 9.91 -4.42 3.24
CA ALA A 85 11.31 -4.23 3.60
C ALA A 85 11.63 -2.82 4.15
N LEU A 86 10.68 -1.88 4.12
CA LEU A 86 10.88 -0.54 4.67
C LEU A 86 10.92 -0.57 6.19
N ALA A 87 11.69 0.33 6.79
CA ALA A 87 11.57 0.57 8.22
C ALA A 87 10.14 1.07 8.52
N PRO A 88 9.53 0.68 9.66
CA PRO A 88 8.16 1.10 10.01
C PRO A 88 7.95 2.62 9.95
N ALA A 89 8.92 3.40 10.45
CA ALA A 89 8.89 4.86 10.41
C ALA A 89 8.92 5.43 8.97
N ASP A 90 9.63 4.80 8.05
CA ASP A 90 9.66 5.21 6.65
C ASP A 90 8.33 4.89 5.96
N LEU A 91 7.73 3.73 6.28
CA LEU A 91 6.39 3.37 5.82
C LEU A 91 5.32 4.33 6.37
N ASP A 92 5.41 4.72 7.65
CA ASP A 92 4.53 5.73 8.26
C ASP A 92 4.66 7.07 7.53
N ALA A 93 5.89 7.56 7.33
CA ALA A 93 6.14 8.82 6.65
C ALA A 93 5.64 8.79 5.20
N PHE A 94 5.87 7.68 4.50
CA PHE A 94 5.42 7.46 3.14
C PHE A 94 3.89 7.52 3.02
N LEU A 95 3.18 6.78 3.86
CA LEU A 95 1.72 6.77 3.89
C LEU A 95 1.13 8.11 4.32
N ALA A 96 1.76 8.81 5.28
CA ALA A 96 1.33 10.13 5.70
C ALA A 96 1.52 11.20 4.61
N ALA A 97 2.54 11.06 3.77
CA ALA A 97 2.81 11.95 2.63
C ALA A 97 1.89 11.69 1.43
N ALA A 98 1.47 10.43 1.22
CA ALA A 98 0.78 9.99 0.01
C ALA A 98 -0.49 10.79 -0.35
N PRO A 99 -1.41 11.13 0.57
CA PRO A 99 -2.60 11.91 0.22
C PRO A 99 -2.27 13.32 -0.26
N ARG A 100 -1.31 14.00 0.40
CA ARG A 100 -0.88 15.36 0.02
C ARG A 100 -0.16 15.34 -1.32
N TRP A 101 0.67 14.33 -1.56
CA TRP A 101 1.28 14.11 -2.85
C TRP A 101 0.23 13.91 -3.95
N ALA A 102 -0.74 13.01 -3.76
CA ALA A 102 -1.79 12.76 -4.74
C ALA A 102 -2.63 14.02 -5.04
N ALA A 103 -2.94 14.83 -4.03
CA ALA A 103 -3.61 16.11 -4.21
C ALA A 103 -2.76 17.08 -5.05
N SER A 104 -1.46 17.21 -4.75
CA SER A 104 -0.57 18.08 -5.52
C SER A 104 -0.41 17.66 -6.98
N VAL A 105 -0.32 16.36 -7.25
CA VAL A 105 -0.30 15.81 -8.61
C VAL A 105 -1.59 16.14 -9.34
N ARG A 106 -2.75 15.93 -8.69
CA ARG A 106 -4.05 16.24 -9.27
C ARG A 106 -4.17 17.73 -9.61
N ASP A 107 -3.72 18.59 -8.70
CA ASP A 107 -3.83 20.04 -8.89
C ASP A 107 -2.86 20.52 -9.98
N ALA A 108 -1.65 19.95 -10.09
CA ALA A 108 -0.71 20.21 -11.17
C ALA A 108 -1.15 19.63 -12.54
N ALA A 109 -1.95 18.56 -12.53
CA ALA A 109 -2.52 17.95 -13.72
C ALA A 109 -3.81 18.65 -14.20
N ARG A 110 -4.41 19.52 -13.37
CA ARG A 110 -5.53 20.33 -13.82
C ARG A 110 -5.04 21.29 -14.90
N PRO A 111 -5.65 21.30 -16.09
CA PRO A 111 -5.40 22.37 -17.05
C PRO A 111 -5.94 23.66 -16.43
N GLU A 112 -5.06 24.53 -15.93
CA GLU A 112 -5.45 25.90 -15.62
C GLU A 112 -5.95 26.55 -16.93
N ARG A 113 -7.14 27.15 -16.96
CA ARG A 113 -7.32 28.56 -16.57
C ARG A 113 -6.19 29.47 -17.05
N ARG A 114 -5.65 29.24 -18.26
CA ARG A 114 -4.74 30.14 -18.99
C ARG A 114 -5.43 31.42 -19.51
N ALA A 115 -6.61 31.76 -19.01
CA ALA A 115 -7.37 32.94 -19.38
C ALA A 115 -8.19 33.43 -18.18
N ALA A 116 -7.53 34.13 -17.26
CA ALA A 116 -8.13 35.08 -16.34
C ALA A 116 -7.09 36.14 -16.00
#